data_AF-A0A9E4BVV0-F1
#
_entry.id   AF-A0A9E4BVV0-F1
#
_cell.length_a   1.000
_cell.length_b   1.000
_cell.length_c   1.000
_cell.angle_alpha   90.00
_cell.angle_beta   90.00
_cell.angle_gamma   90.00
#
_symmetry.space_group_name_H-M   'P 1'
#
loop_
_entity.id
_entity.type
_entity.pdbx_description
1 polymer ?
#
loop_
_entity_poly.entity_id
_entity_poly.type
_entity_poly.pdbx_seq_one_letter_code
_entity_poly.pdbx_strand_id
1 'polypeptide(L)'
;MNNELVLGSSILLTLAGGVTVSCLHLRRARRMRRHDAAYSLYVSRLRFLASSIGLLTGLIVGALPAYYLFVNPQLVSPFAWIGRFSYVLIAWSAGGHLLSLAYINSHLRREERAWERKGGPGANTLGRRRMEKLTELQRQATNYSDLKSRDEELVDELVGFLGDPLTHVRRDLARIPLYGYLGTVCGILLTAQELSQIDEATQTFKALSAMAEGLVLAFKTTLVGLLAYLPLRKIADYLVQRLARQEDAWVRERNRRL
;
A
#
# COMPACT_ATOMS: atom_id res chain seq x y z
N MET A 1 34.68 16.50 1.54
CA MET A 1 33.75 16.22 0.41
C MET A 1 33.22 17.56 -0.07
N ASN A 2 33.28 17.88 -1.37
CA ASN A 2 32.93 19.22 -1.86
C ASN A 2 31.41 19.44 -1.70
N ASN A 3 30.97 20.43 -0.92
CA ASN A 3 29.55 20.61 -0.54
C ASN A 3 28.61 20.69 -1.76
N GLU A 4 29.08 21.26 -2.87
CA GLU A 4 28.33 21.34 -4.13
C GLU A 4 28.11 19.97 -4.78
N LEU A 5 29.08 19.06 -4.69
CA LEU A 5 28.93 17.69 -5.21
C LEU A 5 27.93 16.89 -4.38
N VAL A 6 27.91 17.09 -3.06
CA VAL A 6 26.94 16.43 -2.16
C VAL A 6 25.53 16.96 -2.41
N LEU A 7 25.39 18.27 -2.60
CA LEU A 7 24.12 18.89 -2.92
C LEU A 7 23.59 18.43 -4.29
N GLY A 8 24.44 18.47 -5.33
CA GLY A 8 24.09 18.02 -6.67
C GLY A 8 23.67 16.54 -6.71
N SER A 9 24.44 15.67 -6.05
CA SER A 9 24.10 14.23 -5.95
C SER A 9 22.81 13.99 -5.16
N SER A 10 22.54 14.75 -4.10
CA SER A 10 21.30 14.68 -3.31
C SER A 10 20.06 15.04 -4.12
N ILE A 11 20.14 16.11 -4.93
CA ILE A 11 19.06 16.53 -5.82
C ILE A 11 18.83 15.46 -6.89
N LEU A 12 19.89 14.97 -7.53
CA LEU A 12 19.81 13.92 -8.54
C LEU A 12 19.20 12.64 -7.99
N LEU A 13 19.61 12.21 -6.79
CA LEU A 13 19.07 11.01 -6.12
C LEU A 13 17.56 11.15 -5.82
N THR A 14 17.15 12.33 -5.37
CA THR A 14 15.74 12.64 -5.09
C THR A 14 14.89 12.59 -6.37
N LEU A 15 15.36 13.23 -7.44
CA LEU A 15 14.68 13.23 -8.74
C LEU A 15 14.65 11.83 -9.37
N ALA A 16 15.77 11.11 -9.31
CA ALA A 16 15.88 9.73 -9.80
C ALA A 16 14.94 8.79 -9.02
N GLY A 17 14.81 8.99 -7.71
CA GLY A 17 13.81 8.32 -6.87
C GLY A 17 12.40 8.60 -7.38
N GLY A 18 12.02 9.87 -7.55
CA GLY A 18 10.74 10.29 -8.09
C GLY A 18 10.37 9.62 -9.41
N VAL A 19 11.29 9.65 -10.39
CA VAL A 19 11.08 9.05 -11.72
C VAL A 19 10.98 7.53 -11.63
N THR A 20 11.90 6.88 -10.91
CA THR A 20 11.97 5.42 -10.80
C THR A 20 10.70 4.85 -10.17
N VAL A 21 10.27 5.41 -9.05
CA VAL A 21 9.10 4.93 -8.31
C VAL A 21 7.80 5.22 -9.08
N SER A 22 7.71 6.38 -9.72
CA SER A 22 6.59 6.71 -10.62
C SER A 22 6.47 5.72 -11.78
N CYS A 23 7.58 5.36 -12.43
CA CYS A 23 7.62 4.33 -13.46
C CYS A 23 7.16 2.96 -12.95
N LEU A 24 7.58 2.57 -11.74
CA LEU A 24 7.17 1.30 -11.12
C LEU A 24 5.67 1.29 -10.78
N HIS A 25 5.14 2.40 -10.28
CA HIS A 25 3.70 2.57 -10.04
C HIS A 25 2.89 2.56 -11.35
N LEU A 26 3.39 3.19 -12.42
CA LEU A 26 2.76 3.11 -13.74
C LEU A 26 2.75 1.69 -14.28
N ARG A 27 3.82 0.91 -14.07
CA ARG A 27 3.86 -0.52 -14.42
C ARG A 27 2.83 -1.32 -13.61
N ARG A 28 2.69 -1.06 -12.30
CA ARG A 28 1.67 -1.66 -11.44
C ARG A 28 0.25 -1.30 -11.93
N ALA A 29 0.01 -0.04 -12.27
CA ALA A 29 -1.25 0.45 -12.82
C ALA A 29 -1.60 -0.19 -14.17
N ARG A 30 -0.62 -0.51 -15.02
CA ARG A 30 -0.87 -1.29 -16.25
C ARG A 30 -1.37 -2.70 -15.93
N ARG A 31 -0.84 -3.34 -14.88
CA ARG A 31 -1.36 -4.66 -14.42
C ARG A 31 -2.78 -4.54 -13.90
N MET A 32 -3.06 -3.53 -13.07
CA MET A 32 -4.43 -3.23 -12.60
C MET A 32 -5.39 -2.96 -13.76
N ARG A 33 -4.96 -2.24 -14.79
CA ARG A 33 -5.77 -2.00 -16.00
C ARG A 33 -6.05 -3.28 -16.81
N ARG A 34 -5.12 -4.24 -16.82
CA ARG A 34 -5.37 -5.56 -17.46
C ARG A 34 -6.41 -6.35 -16.67
N HIS A 35 -6.36 -6.28 -15.34
CA HIS A 35 -7.40 -6.86 -14.49
C HIS A 35 -8.76 -6.18 -14.75
N ASP A 36 -8.83 -4.84 -14.75
CA ASP A 36 -10.02 -4.06 -15.15
C ASP A 36 -10.59 -4.50 -16.52
N ALA A 37 -9.71 -4.74 -17.50
CA ALA A 37 -10.10 -5.11 -18.86
C ALA A 37 -10.83 -6.46 -18.91
N ALA A 38 -10.44 -7.44 -18.08
CA ALA A 38 -11.13 -8.74 -17.97
C ALA A 38 -12.60 -8.58 -17.54
N TYR A 39 -12.90 -7.52 -16.79
CA TYR A 39 -14.24 -7.20 -16.33
C TYR A 39 -14.95 -6.12 -17.17
N SER A 40 -14.25 -5.53 -18.14
CA SER A 40 -14.70 -4.33 -18.88
C SER A 40 -15.01 -3.12 -17.98
N LEU A 41 -14.40 -3.06 -16.80
CA LEU A 41 -14.61 -2.02 -15.79
C LEU A 41 -13.36 -1.15 -15.67
N TYR A 42 -13.30 -0.04 -16.39
CA TYR A 42 -12.10 0.81 -16.42
C TYR A 42 -12.15 1.99 -15.44
N VAL A 43 -11.04 2.26 -14.74
CA VAL A 43 -10.81 3.52 -14.01
C VAL A 43 -10.08 4.55 -14.89
N SER A 44 -10.79 5.59 -15.32
CA SER A 44 -10.24 6.62 -16.23
C SER A 44 -9.03 7.39 -15.66
N ARG A 45 -8.97 7.57 -14.34
CA ARG A 45 -7.92 8.35 -13.66
C ARG A 45 -6.76 7.50 -13.10
N LEU A 46 -6.71 6.20 -13.38
CA LEU A 46 -5.72 5.30 -12.79
C LEU A 46 -4.27 5.68 -13.13
N ARG A 47 -4.01 6.12 -14.37
CA ARG A 47 -2.67 6.57 -14.79
C ARG A 47 -2.21 7.78 -13.99
N PHE A 48 -3.10 8.77 -13.81
CA PHE A 48 -2.82 9.98 -13.02
C PHE A 48 -2.60 9.65 -11.54
N LEU A 49 -3.45 8.81 -10.95
CA LEU A 49 -3.27 8.33 -9.57
C LEU A 49 -1.92 7.65 -9.38
N ALA A 50 -1.56 6.75 -10.30
CA ALA A 50 -0.30 6.02 -10.25
C ALA A 50 0.92 6.94 -10.38
N SER A 51 0.90 7.90 -11.33
CA SER A 51 2.00 8.85 -11.49
C SER A 51 2.13 9.78 -10.29
N SER A 52 1.03 10.31 -9.76
CA SER A 52 1.07 11.27 -8.64
C SER A 52 1.53 10.60 -7.35
N ILE A 53 0.95 9.44 -7.00
CA ILE A 53 1.35 8.69 -5.81
C ILE A 53 2.80 8.20 -5.97
N GLY A 54 3.16 7.68 -7.15
CA GLY A 54 4.50 7.18 -7.41
C GLY A 54 5.56 8.27 -7.38
N LEU A 55 5.28 9.46 -7.93
CA LEU A 55 6.18 10.60 -7.87
C LEU A 55 6.41 11.05 -6.42
N LEU A 56 5.34 11.28 -5.65
CA LEU A 56 5.44 11.69 -4.24
C LEU A 56 6.21 10.66 -3.40
N THR A 57 5.87 9.38 -3.56
CA THR A 57 6.56 8.29 -2.87
C THR A 57 8.03 8.26 -3.25
N GLY A 58 8.35 8.45 -4.53
CA GLY A 58 9.72 8.39 -5.01
C GLY A 58 10.58 9.56 -4.61
N LEU A 59 10.01 10.76 -4.53
CA LEU A 59 10.70 11.92 -3.97
C LEU A 59 11.06 11.67 -2.51
N ILE A 60 10.14 11.11 -1.71
CA ILE A 60 10.43 10.75 -0.31
C ILE A 60 11.52 9.67 -0.23
N VAL A 61 11.40 8.61 -1.03
CA VAL A 61 12.36 7.50 -1.08
C VAL A 61 13.76 7.98 -1.49
N GLY A 62 13.89 8.91 -2.42
CA GLY A 62 15.18 9.48 -2.83
C GLY A 62 15.71 10.55 -1.88
N ALA A 63 14.83 11.33 -1.23
CA ALA A 63 15.20 12.35 -0.27
C ALA A 63 15.73 11.77 1.05
N LEU A 64 15.23 10.61 1.49
CA LEU A 64 15.70 9.94 2.70
C LEU A 64 17.21 9.62 2.69
N PRO A 65 17.76 8.88 1.72
CA PRO A 65 19.20 8.63 1.65
C PRO A 65 19.98 9.92 1.39
N ALA A 66 19.46 10.85 0.57
CA ALA A 66 20.10 12.15 0.36
C ALA A 66 20.25 12.95 1.67
N TYR A 67 19.21 12.98 2.49
CA TYR A 67 19.22 13.60 3.81
C TYR A 67 20.27 12.95 4.73
N TYR A 68 20.31 11.61 4.78
CA TYR A 68 21.28 10.92 5.64
C TYR A 68 22.73 11.07 5.17
N LEU A 69 22.97 11.16 3.85
CA LEU A 69 24.29 11.46 3.28
C LEU A 69 24.73 12.90 3.60
N PHE A 70 23.79 13.85 3.61
CA PHE A 70 24.09 15.25 3.90
C PHE A 70 24.34 15.50 5.40
N VAL A 71 23.53 14.91 6.28
CA VAL A 71 23.62 15.12 7.73
C VAL A 71 24.74 14.29 8.39
N ASN A 72 25.08 13.12 7.84
CA ASN A 72 26.12 12.25 8.39
C ASN A 72 27.15 11.88 7.32
N PRO A 73 28.07 12.79 6.97
CA PRO A 73 29.11 12.53 5.96
C PRO A 73 30.22 11.57 6.45
N GLN A 74 30.23 11.19 7.73
CA GLN A 74 31.20 10.25 8.30
C GLN A 74 30.76 8.79 8.09
N LEU A 75 31.72 7.85 8.14
CA LEU A 75 31.50 6.40 8.05
C LEU A 75 30.66 5.92 9.24
N VAL A 76 29.33 6.01 9.12
CA VAL A 76 28.40 5.42 10.08
C VAL A 76 28.45 3.91 9.95
N SER A 77 28.32 3.19 11.08
CA SER A 77 28.35 1.73 11.09
C SER A 77 27.30 1.12 10.14
N PRO A 78 27.55 -0.08 9.59
CA PRO A 78 26.62 -0.75 8.67
C PRO A 78 25.21 -0.92 9.25
N PHE A 79 25.09 -1.19 10.55
CA PHE A 79 23.81 -1.34 11.24
C PHE A 79 22.98 -0.06 11.22
N ALA A 80 23.60 1.11 11.34
CA ALA A 80 22.89 2.38 11.23
C ALA A 80 22.35 2.63 9.82
N TRP A 81 23.11 2.26 8.78
CA TRP A 81 22.65 2.36 7.40
C TRP A 81 21.48 1.42 7.10
N ILE A 82 21.55 0.17 7.53
CA ILE A 82 20.45 -0.80 7.39
C ILE A 82 19.23 -0.31 8.18
N GLY A 83 19.44 0.18 9.41
CA GLY A 83 18.39 0.76 10.23
C GLY A 83 17.72 1.97 9.58
N ARG A 84 18.47 2.86 8.94
CA ARG A 84 17.92 4.00 8.18
C ARG A 84 17.25 3.58 6.87
N PHE A 85 17.76 2.54 6.21
CA PHE A 85 17.16 1.99 5.00
C PHE A 85 15.74 1.43 5.25
N SER A 86 15.41 1.06 6.50
CA SER A 86 14.05 0.70 6.87
C SER A 86 13.02 1.80 6.54
N TYR A 87 13.37 3.08 6.66
CA TYR A 87 12.49 4.19 6.30
C TYR A 87 12.16 4.19 4.80
N VAL A 88 13.13 3.84 3.96
CA VAL A 88 12.93 3.70 2.51
C VAL A 88 11.95 2.56 2.22
N LEU A 89 12.11 1.42 2.88
CA LEU A 89 11.20 0.27 2.74
C LEU A 89 9.78 0.60 3.20
N ILE A 90 9.63 1.30 4.33
CA ILE A 90 8.34 1.77 4.85
C ILE A 90 7.67 2.72 3.83
N ALA A 91 8.38 3.76 3.38
CA ALA A 91 7.84 4.75 2.44
C ALA A 91 7.44 4.10 1.11
N TRP A 92 8.33 3.26 0.54
CA TRP A 92 8.08 2.50 -0.67
C TRP A 92 6.82 1.62 -0.56
N SER A 93 6.74 0.83 0.51
CA SER A 93 5.61 -0.07 0.75
C SER A 93 4.31 0.70 0.93
N ALA A 94 4.32 1.74 1.77
CA ALA A 94 3.16 2.59 2.02
C ALA A 94 2.61 3.21 0.73
N GLY A 95 3.48 3.74 -0.15
CA GLY A 95 3.07 4.28 -1.44
C GLY A 95 2.41 3.24 -2.35
N GLY A 96 2.96 2.02 -2.41
CA GLY A 96 2.39 0.93 -3.21
C GLY A 96 1.01 0.48 -2.70
N HIS A 97 0.82 0.44 -1.37
CA HIS A 97 -0.47 0.16 -0.76
C HIS A 97 -1.48 1.27 -0.98
N LEU A 98 -1.06 2.53 -0.85
CA LEU A 98 -1.90 3.69 -1.10
C LEU A 98 -2.48 3.68 -2.52
N LEU A 99 -1.66 3.34 -3.53
CA LEU A 99 -2.14 3.20 -4.91
C LEU A 99 -3.21 2.09 -5.03
N SER A 100 -2.99 0.95 -4.38
CA SER A 100 -3.93 -0.18 -4.45
C SER A 100 -5.26 0.15 -3.76
N LEU A 101 -5.21 0.80 -2.59
CA LEU A 101 -6.39 1.27 -1.87
C LEU A 101 -7.13 2.35 -2.65
N ALA A 102 -6.42 3.30 -3.26
CA ALA A 102 -7.02 4.35 -4.10
C ALA A 102 -7.73 3.77 -5.33
N TYR A 103 -7.13 2.75 -5.95
CA TYR A 103 -7.71 1.99 -7.05
C TYR A 103 -9.02 1.28 -6.63
N ILE A 104 -8.99 0.47 -5.56
CA ILE A 104 -10.17 -0.24 -5.04
C ILE A 104 -11.28 0.75 -4.64
N ASN A 105 -10.91 1.82 -3.93
CA ASN A 105 -11.83 2.88 -3.54
C ASN A 105 -12.49 3.57 -4.74
N SER A 106 -11.76 3.74 -5.86
CA SER A 106 -12.32 4.35 -7.08
C SER A 106 -13.41 3.49 -7.69
N HIS A 107 -13.23 2.16 -7.69
CA HIS A 107 -14.25 1.21 -8.14
C HIS A 107 -15.46 1.17 -7.19
N LEU A 108 -15.23 1.05 -5.88
CA LEU A 108 -16.32 1.05 -4.90
C LEU A 108 -17.14 2.34 -4.93
N ARG A 109 -16.50 3.51 -5.04
CA ARG A 109 -17.22 4.80 -5.16
C ARG A 109 -18.05 4.88 -6.44
N ARG A 110 -17.57 4.28 -7.53
CA ARG A 110 -18.32 4.23 -8.79
C ARG A 110 -19.54 3.33 -8.64
N GLU A 111 -19.38 2.16 -8.02
CA GLU A 111 -20.46 1.24 -7.71
C GLU A 111 -21.53 1.95 -6.88
N GLU A 112 -21.17 2.47 -5.69
CA GLU A 112 -22.09 3.16 -4.77
C GLU A 112 -22.91 4.26 -5.45
N ARG A 113 -22.26 5.15 -6.20
CA ARG A 113 -22.94 6.25 -6.91
C ARG A 113 -23.92 5.75 -7.97
N ALA A 114 -23.66 4.59 -8.56
CA ALA A 114 -24.53 4.01 -9.56
C ALA A 114 -25.78 3.42 -8.92
N TRP A 115 -25.65 2.80 -7.74
CA TRP A 115 -26.76 2.29 -6.94
C TRP A 115 -27.66 3.41 -6.41
N GLU A 116 -27.08 4.51 -5.91
CA GLU A 116 -27.82 5.65 -5.35
C GLU A 116 -28.73 6.35 -6.37
N ARG A 117 -28.30 6.45 -7.64
CA ARG A 117 -28.99 7.28 -8.64
C ARG A 117 -30.21 6.64 -9.29
N LYS A 118 -30.31 5.30 -9.29
CA LYS A 118 -31.27 4.56 -10.11
C LYS A 118 -32.07 3.49 -9.38
N GLY A 119 -31.86 3.30 -8.07
CA GLY A 119 -32.52 2.23 -7.31
C GLY A 119 -32.11 0.84 -7.78
N GLY A 120 -30.91 0.70 -8.35
CA GLY A 120 -30.37 -0.54 -8.91
C GLY A 120 -29.00 -0.31 -9.57
N PRO A 121 -28.31 -1.36 -10.03
CA PRO A 121 -26.95 -1.23 -10.55
C PRO A 121 -26.91 -0.45 -11.87
N GLY A 122 -26.10 0.60 -11.94
CA GLY A 122 -25.98 1.47 -13.11
C GLY A 122 -25.05 0.90 -14.20
N ALA A 123 -24.98 1.58 -15.36
CA ALA A 123 -24.16 1.13 -16.47
C ALA A 123 -22.65 1.10 -16.12
N ASN A 124 -21.93 0.09 -16.62
CA ASN A 124 -20.50 -0.12 -16.40
C ASN A 124 -20.13 -0.24 -14.91
N THR A 125 -20.87 -1.05 -14.16
CA THR A 125 -20.59 -1.41 -12.78
C THR A 125 -20.57 -2.93 -12.63
N LEU A 126 -19.93 -3.43 -11.58
CA LEU A 126 -19.88 -4.86 -11.33
C LEU A 126 -21.28 -5.41 -11.02
N GLY A 127 -22.07 -4.69 -10.25
CA GLY A 127 -23.45 -5.07 -9.95
C GLY A 127 -24.31 -5.22 -11.20
N ARG A 128 -24.08 -4.39 -12.23
CA ARG A 128 -24.85 -4.46 -13.49
C ARG A 128 -24.46 -5.68 -14.30
N ARG A 129 -23.17 -5.97 -14.40
CA ARG A 129 -22.65 -7.16 -15.04
C ARG A 129 -23.17 -8.43 -14.36
N ARG A 130 -23.13 -8.49 -13.03
CA ARG A 130 -23.68 -9.61 -12.25
C ARG A 130 -25.19 -9.76 -12.48
N MET A 131 -25.93 -8.66 -12.61
CA MET A 131 -27.36 -8.68 -12.91
C MET A 131 -27.67 -9.19 -14.32
N GLU A 132 -26.86 -8.80 -15.31
CA GLU A 132 -26.99 -9.30 -16.70
C GLU A 132 -26.72 -10.80 -16.76
N LYS A 133 -25.65 -11.26 -16.09
CA LYS A 133 -25.36 -12.69 -15.95
C LYS A 133 -26.47 -13.45 -15.23
N LEU A 134 -27.01 -12.93 -14.12
CA LEU A 134 -28.15 -13.54 -13.44
C LEU A 134 -29.35 -13.72 -14.38
N THR A 135 -29.65 -12.69 -15.18
CA THR A 135 -30.76 -12.74 -16.14
C THR A 135 -30.52 -13.79 -17.23
N GLU A 136 -29.27 -13.94 -17.68
CA GLU A 136 -28.87 -14.98 -18.62
C GLU A 136 -28.97 -16.38 -18.01
N LEU A 137 -28.50 -16.56 -16.78
CA LEU A 137 -28.60 -17.81 -16.03
C LEU A 137 -30.06 -18.21 -15.80
N GLN A 138 -30.95 -17.27 -15.48
CA GLN A 138 -32.39 -17.52 -15.36
C GLN A 138 -33.02 -18.03 -16.66
N ARG A 139 -32.56 -17.55 -17.82
CA ARG A 139 -33.06 -18.01 -19.12
C ARG A 139 -32.57 -19.41 -19.47
N GLN A 140 -31.39 -19.80 -19.00
CA GLN A 140 -30.77 -21.09 -19.28
C GLN A 140 -31.13 -22.17 -18.26
N ALA A 141 -31.51 -21.79 -17.04
CA ALA A 141 -31.80 -22.72 -15.97
C ALA A 141 -33.10 -23.48 -16.23
N THR A 142 -33.01 -24.82 -16.23
CA THR A 142 -34.18 -25.70 -16.39
C THR A 142 -34.91 -25.91 -15.05
N ASN A 143 -34.19 -25.85 -13.92
CA ASN A 143 -34.70 -26.05 -12.56
C ASN A 143 -33.99 -25.12 -11.56
N TYR A 144 -34.63 -24.86 -10.41
CA TYR A 144 -34.12 -23.95 -9.36
C TYR A 144 -32.78 -24.40 -8.74
N SER A 145 -32.53 -25.72 -8.64
CA SER A 145 -31.26 -26.25 -8.13
C SER A 145 -30.07 -25.92 -9.04
N ASP A 146 -30.27 -25.95 -10.36
CA ASP A 146 -29.27 -25.55 -11.35
C ASP A 146 -28.98 -24.05 -11.25
N LEU A 147 -30.04 -23.23 -11.10
CA LEU A 147 -29.91 -21.79 -10.87
C LEU A 147 -29.08 -21.48 -9.61
N LYS A 148 -29.33 -22.20 -8.50
CA LYS A 148 -28.62 -22.00 -7.23
C LYS A 148 -27.13 -22.34 -7.34
N SER A 149 -26.77 -23.40 -8.07
CA SER A 149 -25.36 -23.77 -8.28
C SER A 149 -24.61 -22.73 -9.12
N ARG A 150 -25.29 -22.11 -10.10
CA ARG A 150 -24.69 -21.07 -10.97
C ARG A 150 -24.69 -19.67 -10.35
N ASP A 151 -25.45 -19.44 -9.29
CA ASP A 151 -25.42 -18.20 -8.50
C ASP A 151 -24.08 -18.04 -7.74
N GLU A 152 -23.37 -19.13 -7.44
CA GLU A 152 -22.03 -19.09 -6.85
C GLU A 152 -21.02 -18.38 -7.77
N GLU A 153 -21.14 -18.53 -9.09
CA GLU A 153 -20.29 -17.84 -10.07
C GLU A 153 -20.43 -16.30 -10.00
N LEU A 154 -21.60 -15.80 -9.60
CA LEU A 154 -21.84 -14.37 -9.44
C LEU A 154 -21.15 -13.83 -8.18
N VAL A 155 -21.07 -14.63 -7.13
CA VAL A 155 -20.30 -14.30 -5.91
C VAL A 155 -18.81 -14.31 -6.22
N ASP A 156 -18.34 -15.31 -6.98
CA ASP A 156 -16.94 -15.41 -7.41
C ASP A 156 -16.46 -14.19 -8.20
N GLU A 157 -17.31 -13.56 -9.02
CA GLU A 157 -16.93 -12.31 -9.70
C GLU A 157 -16.63 -11.16 -8.72
N LEU A 158 -17.41 -11.03 -7.64
CA LEU A 158 -17.17 -10.01 -6.63
C LEU A 158 -15.89 -10.30 -5.84
N VAL A 159 -15.75 -11.55 -5.42
CA VAL A 159 -14.57 -12.03 -4.70
C VAL A 159 -13.34 -11.80 -5.56
N GLY A 160 -13.34 -12.23 -6.82
CA GLY A 160 -12.19 -12.09 -7.72
C GLY A 160 -11.86 -10.64 -8.10
N PHE A 161 -12.85 -9.76 -8.28
CA PHE A 161 -12.60 -8.38 -8.73
C PHE A 161 -12.23 -7.41 -7.59
N LEU A 162 -12.90 -7.49 -6.45
CA LEU A 162 -12.69 -6.55 -5.32
C LEU A 162 -12.25 -7.25 -4.04
N GLY A 163 -12.73 -8.47 -3.77
CA GLY A 163 -12.43 -9.23 -2.57
C GLY A 163 -10.96 -9.65 -2.45
N ASP A 164 -10.43 -10.32 -3.48
CA ASP A 164 -9.07 -10.84 -3.53
C ASP A 164 -8.03 -9.72 -3.48
N PRO A 165 -8.11 -8.66 -4.31
CA PRO A 165 -7.17 -7.54 -4.21
C PRO A 165 -7.17 -6.89 -2.83
N LEU A 166 -8.34 -6.75 -2.19
CA LEU A 166 -8.44 -6.15 -0.87
C LEU A 166 -7.87 -7.05 0.23
N THR A 167 -8.10 -8.36 0.13
CA THR A 167 -7.53 -9.37 1.04
C THR A 167 -6.00 -9.42 0.91
N HIS A 168 -5.48 -9.41 -0.31
CA HIS A 168 -4.04 -9.31 -0.56
C HIS A 168 -3.45 -8.04 0.03
N VAL A 169 -4.09 -6.88 -0.16
CA VAL A 169 -3.64 -5.62 0.45
C VAL A 169 -3.61 -5.71 1.97
N ARG A 170 -4.64 -6.26 2.62
CA ARG A 170 -4.67 -6.42 4.09
C ARG A 170 -3.57 -7.33 4.61
N ARG A 171 -3.28 -8.43 3.90
CA ARG A 171 -2.20 -9.36 4.25
C ARG A 171 -0.83 -8.70 4.07
N ASP A 172 -0.62 -8.01 2.96
CA ASP A 172 0.67 -7.42 2.64
C ASP A 172 0.98 -6.16 3.47
N LEU A 173 -0.05 -5.43 3.94
CA LEU A 173 0.11 -4.31 4.87
C LEU A 173 0.80 -4.71 6.18
N ALA A 174 0.67 -5.97 6.61
CA ALA A 174 1.35 -6.48 7.80
C ALA A 174 2.88 -6.48 7.68
N ARG A 175 3.43 -6.28 6.48
CA ARG A 175 4.89 -6.15 6.26
C ARG A 175 5.42 -4.76 6.65
N ILE A 176 4.60 -3.71 6.66
CA ILE A 176 5.07 -2.36 6.99
C ILE A 176 5.66 -2.29 8.42
N PRO A 177 4.99 -2.81 9.46
CA PRO A 177 5.59 -2.88 10.80
C PRO A 177 6.86 -3.72 10.86
N LEU A 178 7.01 -4.76 10.03
CA LEU A 178 8.22 -5.58 9.99
C LEU A 178 9.44 -4.79 9.50
N TYR A 179 9.24 -3.84 8.57
CA TYR A 179 10.31 -2.92 8.19
C TYR A 179 10.69 -2.01 9.36
N GLY A 180 9.71 -1.51 10.14
CA GLY A 180 9.99 -0.79 11.38
C GLY A 180 10.79 -1.62 12.38
N TYR A 181 10.41 -2.89 12.57
CA TYR A 181 11.13 -3.83 13.44
C TYR A 181 12.57 -4.06 13.00
N LEU A 182 12.84 -4.16 11.69
CA LEU A 182 14.22 -4.22 11.17
C LEU A 182 15.05 -3.02 11.65
N GLY A 183 14.47 -1.82 11.61
CA GLY A 183 15.10 -0.61 12.13
C GLY A 183 15.36 -0.67 13.64
N THR A 184 14.40 -1.23 14.40
CA THR A 184 14.52 -1.47 15.84
C THR A 184 15.66 -2.40 16.19
N VAL A 185 15.72 -3.57 15.52
CA VAL A 185 16.80 -4.55 15.73
C VAL A 185 18.15 -3.92 15.43
N CYS A 186 18.27 -3.17 14.32
CA CYS A 186 19.50 -2.48 13.99
C CYS A 186 19.90 -1.44 15.05
N GLY A 187 18.94 -0.66 15.55
CA GLY A 187 19.19 0.32 16.62
C GLY A 187 19.65 -0.33 17.93
N ILE A 188 19.06 -1.46 18.32
CA ILE A 188 19.49 -2.23 19.50
C ILE A 188 20.91 -2.81 19.29
N LEU A 189 21.20 -3.34 18.10
CA LEU A 189 22.54 -3.85 17.79
C LEU A 189 23.60 -2.75 17.87
N LEU A 190 23.29 -1.53 17.42
CA LEU A 190 24.17 -0.38 17.62
C LEU A 190 24.44 -0.12 19.10
N THR A 191 23.38 -0.04 19.91
CA THR A 191 23.50 0.16 21.36
C THR A 191 24.33 -0.94 22.02
N ALA A 192 24.15 -2.20 21.62
CA ALA A 192 24.91 -3.33 22.17
C ALA A 192 26.39 -3.30 21.77
N GLN A 193 26.72 -2.88 20.54
CA GLN A 193 28.11 -2.73 20.10
C GLN A 193 28.87 -1.70 20.93
N GLU A 194 28.25 -0.56 21.21
CA GLU A 194 28.87 0.52 22.00
C GLU A 194 29.05 0.11 23.47
N LEU A 195 28.12 -0.68 24.03
CA LEU A 195 28.24 -1.23 25.38
C LEU A 195 29.45 -2.16 25.52
N SER A 196 29.78 -2.93 24.47
CA SER A 196 30.88 -3.90 24.49
C SER A 196 32.29 -3.28 24.45
N GLN A 197 32.40 -1.96 24.25
CA GLN A 197 33.66 -1.25 24.04
C GLN A 197 34.05 -0.30 25.19
N ILE A 198 33.35 -0.36 26.33
CA ILE A 198 33.59 0.56 27.46
C ILE A 198 34.75 0.04 28.33
N ASP A 199 35.93 0.65 28.23
CA ASP A 199 37.11 0.31 29.08
C ASP A 199 37.52 1.44 30.06
N GLU A 200 37.11 2.71 29.82
CA GLU A 200 37.45 3.87 30.68
C GLU A 200 36.30 4.89 30.87
N ALA A 201 36.33 5.68 31.96
CA ALA A 201 35.27 6.62 32.35
C ALA A 201 34.91 7.69 31.30
N THR A 202 35.89 8.19 30.54
CA THR A 202 35.68 9.16 29.44
C THR A 202 35.09 8.50 28.19
N GLN A 203 35.39 7.21 27.98
CA GLN A 203 34.75 6.40 26.95
C GLN A 203 33.30 6.08 27.34
N THR A 204 32.99 5.97 28.63
CA THR A 204 31.64 5.72 29.13
C THR A 204 30.65 6.78 28.67
N PHE A 205 30.99 8.08 28.72
CA PHE A 205 30.07 9.14 28.25
C PHE A 205 29.86 9.13 26.73
N LYS A 206 30.91 8.86 25.94
CA LYS A 206 30.80 8.74 24.47
C LYS A 206 29.97 7.51 24.09
N ALA A 207 30.22 6.38 24.73
CA ALA A 207 29.46 5.16 24.55
C ALA A 207 27.99 5.38 24.93
N LEU A 208 27.70 6.05 26.06
CA LEU A 208 26.32 6.34 26.48
C LEU A 208 25.57 7.22 25.46
N SER A 209 26.26 8.20 24.85
CA SER A 209 25.68 9.03 23.78
C SER A 209 25.38 8.21 22.52
N ALA A 210 26.33 7.37 22.07
CA ALA A 210 26.15 6.52 20.89
C ALA A 210 25.07 5.44 21.11
N MET A 211 25.01 4.89 22.33
CA MET A 211 23.95 4.00 22.79
C MET A 211 22.57 4.67 22.70
N ALA A 212 22.46 5.92 23.14
CA ALA A 212 21.23 6.69 23.07
C ALA A 212 20.81 6.94 21.60
N GLU A 213 21.76 7.19 20.69
CA GLU A 213 21.46 7.31 19.26
C GLU A 213 20.90 6.01 18.66
N GLY A 214 21.46 4.86 19.03
CA GLY A 214 20.95 3.53 18.63
C GLY A 214 19.51 3.30 19.12
N LEU A 215 19.25 3.63 20.38
CA LEU A 215 17.91 3.53 21.00
C LEU A 215 16.90 4.47 20.32
N VAL A 216 17.31 5.70 20.02
CA VAL A 216 16.49 6.69 19.31
C VAL A 216 16.17 6.22 17.90
N LEU A 217 17.14 5.64 17.18
CA LEU A 217 16.89 5.04 15.87
C LEU A 217 15.86 3.90 15.99
N ALA A 218 16.00 3.06 17.01
CA ALA A 218 15.11 1.94 17.23
C ALA A 218 13.65 2.40 17.45
N PHE A 219 13.43 3.40 18.31
CA PHE A 219 12.09 3.93 18.55
C PHE A 219 11.51 4.68 17.36
N LYS A 220 12.31 5.51 16.67
CA LYS A 220 11.83 6.29 15.52
C LYS A 220 11.39 5.38 14.36
N THR A 221 12.15 4.32 14.09
CA THR A 221 11.82 3.37 13.00
C THR A 221 10.53 2.60 13.29
N THR A 222 10.31 2.13 14.53
CA THR A 222 9.04 1.52 14.93
C THR A 222 7.89 2.51 14.79
N LEU A 223 8.06 3.72 15.33
CA LEU A 223 7.03 4.76 15.33
C LEU A 223 6.61 5.10 13.90
N VAL A 224 7.57 5.33 12.99
CA VAL A 224 7.26 5.63 11.58
C VAL A 224 6.58 4.45 10.90
N GLY A 225 7.01 3.21 11.19
CA GLY A 225 6.34 2.01 10.69
C GLY A 225 4.88 1.92 11.11
N LEU A 226 4.59 2.20 12.39
CA LEU A 226 3.22 2.22 12.92
C LEU A 226 2.38 3.38 12.35
N LEU A 227 2.95 4.57 12.25
CA LEU A 227 2.28 5.75 11.69
C LEU A 227 1.94 5.57 10.20
N ALA A 228 2.77 4.84 9.44
CA ALA A 228 2.46 4.46 8.07
C ALA A 228 1.39 3.35 8.01
N TYR A 229 1.50 2.35 8.88
CA TYR A 229 0.62 1.18 8.87
C TYR A 229 -0.82 1.48 9.31
N LEU A 230 -1.01 2.15 10.45
CA LEU A 230 -2.33 2.30 11.09
C LEU A 230 -3.37 3.00 10.19
N PRO A 231 -3.06 4.12 9.50
CA PRO A 231 -4.01 4.76 8.61
C PRO A 231 -4.37 3.88 7.41
N LEU A 232 -3.37 3.21 6.80
CA LEU A 232 -3.60 2.33 5.66
C LEU A 232 -4.45 1.11 6.04
N ARG A 233 -4.20 0.55 7.22
CA ARG A 233 -5.01 -0.55 7.76
C ARG A 233 -6.45 -0.12 8.00
N LYS A 234 -6.65 1.05 8.63
CA LYS A 234 -7.99 1.62 8.86
C LYS A 234 -8.74 1.84 7.54
N ILE A 235 -8.07 2.35 6.51
CA ILE A 235 -8.66 2.53 5.17
C ILE A 235 -9.02 1.17 4.57
N ALA A 236 -8.14 0.17 4.65
CA ALA A 236 -8.43 -1.17 4.13
C ALA A 236 -9.66 -1.80 4.80
N ASP A 237 -9.74 -1.75 6.13
CA ASP A 237 -10.88 -2.28 6.88
C ASP A 237 -12.17 -1.49 6.59
N TYR A 238 -12.08 -0.17 6.39
CA TYR A 238 -13.22 0.65 5.92
C TYR A 238 -13.69 0.25 4.50
N LEU A 239 -12.77 -0.07 3.58
CA LEU A 239 -13.14 -0.55 2.25
C LEU A 239 -13.79 -1.94 2.30
N VAL A 240 -13.40 -2.81 3.24
CA VAL A 240 -14.07 -4.12 3.45
C VAL A 240 -15.51 -3.90 3.88
N GLN A 241 -15.76 -3.00 4.84
CA GLN A 241 -17.11 -2.67 5.28
C GLN A 241 -17.97 -2.08 4.15
N ARG A 242 -17.36 -1.30 3.25
CA ARG A 242 -18.05 -0.76 2.07
C ARG A 242 -18.38 -1.84 1.05
N LEU A 243 -17.44 -2.76 0.80
CA LEU A 243 -17.67 -3.91 -0.07
C LEU A 243 -18.81 -4.79 0.46
N ALA A 244 -18.84 -5.08 1.76
CA ALA A 244 -19.92 -5.83 2.40
C ALA A 244 -21.29 -5.16 2.21
N ARG A 245 -21.36 -3.83 2.42
CA ARG A 245 -22.61 -3.07 2.19
C ARG A 245 -23.06 -3.11 0.73
N GLN A 246 -22.12 -3.09 -0.21
CA GLN A 246 -22.45 -3.25 -1.64
C GLN A 246 -22.96 -4.65 -1.94
N GLU A 247 -22.39 -5.69 -1.32
CA GLU A 247 -22.90 -7.05 -1.46
C GLU A 247 -24.30 -7.21 -0.88
N ASP A 248 -24.56 -6.64 0.31
CA ASP A 248 -25.91 -6.65 0.89
C ASP A 248 -26.94 -5.96 -0.01
N ALA A 249 -26.54 -4.85 -0.67
CA ALA A 249 -27.39 -4.16 -1.63
C ALA A 249 -27.67 -5.02 -2.87
N TRP A 250 -26.65 -5.72 -3.36
CA TRP A 250 -26.79 -6.66 -4.47
C TRP A 250 -27.69 -7.84 -4.13
N VAL A 251 -27.49 -8.49 -2.97
CA VAL A 251 -28.31 -9.62 -2.51
C VAL A 251 -29.78 -9.22 -2.37
N ARG A 252 -30.07 -8.03 -1.81
CA ARG A 252 -31.45 -7.53 -1.71
C ARG A 252 -32.10 -7.36 -3.09
N GLU A 253 -31.40 -6.77 -4.04
CA GLU A 253 -31.93 -6.56 -5.39
C GLU A 253 -32.06 -7.89 -6.16
N ARG A 254 -31.13 -8.82 -5.99
CA ARG A 254 -31.23 -10.18 -6.52
C ARG A 254 -32.48 -10.89 -6.00
N ASN A 255 -32.66 -10.91 -4.67
CA ASN A 255 -33.79 -11.58 -4.03
C ASN A 255 -35.15 -10.93 -4.36
N ARG A 256 -35.16 -9.66 -4.78
CA ARG A 256 -36.38 -9.00 -5.25
C ARG A 256 -36.80 -9.46 -6.65
N ARG A 257 -35.85 -9.95 -7.46
CA ARG A 257 -36.04 -10.35 -8.86
C ARG A 257 -36.20 -11.86 -9.06
N LEU A 258 -35.77 -12.64 -8.07
CA LEU A 258 -36.03 -14.08 -7.97
C LEU A 258 -37.39 -14.30 -7.31
#